data_AF-A0A350NRX1-F1
#
_entry.id   AF-A0A350NRX1-F1
#
_cell.length_a   1.000
_cell.length_b   1.000
_cell.length_c   1.000
_cell.angle_alpha   90.00
_cell.angle_beta   90.00
_cell.angle_gamma   90.00
#
_symmetry.space_group_name_H-M   'P 1'
#
loop_
_entity.id
_entity.type
_entity.pdbx_description
1 polymer ?
#
loop_
_entity_poly.entity_id
_entity_poly.type
_entity_poly.pdbx_seq_one_letter_code
_entity_poly.pdbx_strand_id
1 'polypeptide(L)'
;GDAGNLASSGLVLRVPEVSEALAWASANFYGHPEREMMLTGVTGTNGKTTTACFIHQILSDHKGPGGLLGTIDNMIGDQKVPSLFTTPPAPELHAALRKMVDAGNVCAVMEVSSHGLAQNRVFGIEFNTGVLTNITHEHLDFHQNLENYREAKSLLFRHS
;
A
#
# COMPACT_ATOMS: atom_id res chain seq x y z
N GLY A 1 18.14 -16.68 -21.94
CA GLY A 1 17.99 -18.07 -21.48
C GLY A 1 16.58 -18.51 -21.80
N ASP A 2 16.43 -19.73 -22.30
CA ASP A 2 15.24 -20.30 -22.96
C ASP A 2 13.89 -19.95 -22.32
N ALA A 3 13.02 -19.31 -23.10
CA ALA A 3 11.58 -19.31 -22.89
C ALA A 3 11.02 -20.65 -23.39
N GLY A 4 11.36 -21.74 -22.68
CA GLY A 4 10.88 -23.07 -22.96
C GLY A 4 9.38 -23.19 -22.68
N ASN A 5 8.61 -23.28 -23.76
CA ASN A 5 7.34 -24.00 -23.89
C ASN A 5 6.34 -23.91 -22.72
N LEU A 6 5.65 -22.78 -22.60
CA LEU A 6 4.37 -22.69 -21.87
C LEU A 6 3.23 -22.98 -22.85
N ALA A 7 3.01 -24.25 -23.15
CA ALA A 7 1.75 -24.69 -23.75
C ALA A 7 0.73 -24.91 -22.61
N SER A 8 -0.04 -23.87 -22.29
CA SER A 8 -1.26 -23.98 -21.48
C SER A 8 -2.27 -22.99 -22.03
N SER A 9 -3.56 -23.34 -22.01
CA SER A 9 -4.68 -22.68 -22.70
C SER A 9 -5.03 -21.26 -22.22
N GLY A 10 -4.08 -20.53 -21.62
CA GLY A 10 -4.24 -19.18 -21.12
C GLY A 10 -3.52 -18.14 -21.98
N LEU A 11 -4.03 -16.91 -21.97
CA LEU A 11 -3.34 -15.77 -22.57
C LEU A 11 -2.11 -15.40 -21.71
N VAL A 12 -0.94 -15.34 -22.33
CA VAL A 12 0.31 -14.88 -21.69
C VAL A 12 0.60 -13.46 -22.14
N LEU A 13 0.68 -12.53 -21.18
CA LEU A 13 1.09 -11.14 -21.42
C LEU A 13 2.54 -10.94 -21.01
N ARG A 14 3.34 -10.37 -21.90
CA ARG A 14 4.72 -9.94 -21.59
C ARG A 14 4.74 -8.45 -21.35
N VAL A 15 5.32 -8.04 -20.23
CA VAL A 15 5.41 -6.65 -19.80
C VAL A 15 6.86 -6.35 -19.39
N PRO A 16 7.32 -5.08 -19.51
CA PRO A 16 8.65 -4.70 -19.06
C PRO A 16 8.81 -4.90 -17.54
N GLU A 17 7.82 -4.46 -16.76
CA GLU A 17 7.82 -4.54 -15.30
C GLU A 17 6.52 -5.18 -14.79
N VAL A 18 6.65 -6.38 -14.20
CA VAL A 18 5.49 -7.19 -13.77
C VAL A 18 4.75 -6.54 -12.60
N SER A 19 5.48 -5.93 -11.67
CA SER A 19 4.89 -5.30 -10.47
C SER A 19 4.03 -4.08 -10.83
N GLU A 20 4.52 -3.22 -11.72
CA GLU A 20 3.76 -2.05 -12.20
C GLU A 20 2.54 -2.47 -13.03
N ALA A 21 2.73 -3.44 -13.93
CA ALA A 21 1.62 -3.99 -14.72
C ALA A 21 0.54 -4.60 -13.83
N LEU A 22 0.94 -5.32 -12.77
CA LEU A 22 0.02 -5.91 -11.81
C LEU A 22 -0.70 -4.84 -10.98
N ALA A 23 -0.01 -3.76 -10.60
CA ALA A 23 -0.61 -2.62 -9.92
C ALA A 23 -1.71 -1.97 -10.78
N TRP A 24 -1.41 -1.66 -12.04
CA TRP A 24 -2.41 -1.13 -12.97
C TRP A 24 -3.56 -2.09 -13.24
N ALA A 25 -3.27 -3.38 -13.45
CA ALA A 25 -4.31 -4.38 -13.66
C ALA A 25 -5.24 -4.48 -12.44
N SER A 26 -4.68 -4.44 -11.23
CA SER A 26 -5.44 -4.50 -9.98
C SER A 26 -6.29 -3.24 -9.80
N ALA A 27 -5.72 -2.06 -10.02
CA ALA A 27 -6.44 -0.79 -9.95
C ALA A 27 -7.65 -0.78 -10.90
N ASN A 28 -7.45 -1.18 -12.16
CA ASN A 28 -8.52 -1.27 -13.15
C ASN A 28 -9.57 -2.33 -12.80
N PHE A 29 -9.15 -3.50 -12.33
CA PHE A 29 -10.06 -4.60 -11.98
C PHE A 29 -10.99 -4.23 -10.82
N TYR A 30 -10.46 -3.52 -9.81
CA TYR A 30 -11.23 -3.09 -8.64
C TYR A 30 -11.88 -1.69 -8.80
N GLY A 31 -11.68 -1.03 -9.94
CA GLY A 31 -12.33 0.25 -10.27
C GLY A 31 -11.73 1.48 -9.61
N HIS A 32 -10.42 1.49 -9.32
CA HIS A 32 -9.72 2.59 -8.65
C HIS A 32 -10.30 2.99 -7.27
N PRO A 33 -10.47 2.04 -6.33
CA PRO A 33 -11.09 2.32 -5.04
C PRO A 33 -10.32 3.32 -4.18
N GLU A 34 -9.01 3.49 -4.42
CA GLU A 34 -8.19 4.52 -3.77
C GLU A 34 -8.67 5.94 -4.04
N ARG A 35 -9.39 6.18 -5.15
CA ARG A 35 -9.88 7.51 -5.54
C ARG A 35 -11.23 7.86 -4.93
N GLU A 36 -11.91 6.90 -4.30
CA GLU A 36 -13.26 7.06 -3.76
C GLU A 36 -13.29 7.44 -2.26
N MET A 37 -12.12 7.48 -1.60
CA MET A 37 -12.00 7.81 -0.19
C MET A 37 -10.70 8.57 0.10
N MET A 38 -10.62 9.26 1.24
CA MET A 38 -9.39 9.93 1.66
C MET A 38 -8.34 8.92 2.12
N LEU A 39 -7.23 8.78 1.39
CA LEU A 39 -6.16 7.83 1.69
C LEU A 39 -4.92 8.52 2.26
N THR A 40 -4.51 8.12 3.46
CA THR A 40 -3.28 8.59 4.12
C THR A 40 -2.22 7.48 4.18
N GLY A 41 -1.03 7.73 3.65
CA GLY A 41 0.10 6.81 3.72
C GLY A 41 1.10 7.21 4.81
N VAL A 42 1.49 6.28 5.68
CA VAL A 42 2.45 6.51 6.77
C VAL A 42 3.70 5.66 6.54
N THR A 43 4.83 6.31 6.26
CA THR A 43 6.15 5.67 6.16
C THR A 43 7.12 6.17 7.23
N GLY A 44 8.24 5.46 7.34
CA GLY A 44 9.30 5.73 8.31
C GLY A 44 9.94 4.46 8.82
N THR A 45 11.02 4.60 9.59
CA THR A 45 11.67 3.45 10.23
C THR A 45 10.81 2.98 11.40
N ASN A 46 10.60 3.85 12.39
CA ASN A 46 9.83 3.54 13.60
C ASN A 46 8.52 4.32 13.70
N GLY A 47 7.54 3.77 14.42
CA GLY A 47 6.32 4.48 14.80
C GLY A 47 5.20 4.51 13.74
N LYS A 48 5.37 3.83 12.59
CA LYS A 48 4.33 3.75 11.54
C LYS A 48 2.98 3.29 12.08
N THR A 49 2.96 2.15 12.77
CA THR A 49 1.74 1.58 13.36
C THR A 49 1.08 2.53 14.36
N THR A 50 1.84 3.07 15.33
CA THR A 50 1.30 4.00 16.33
C THR A 50 0.72 5.26 15.68
N THR A 51 1.44 5.86 14.75
CA THR A 51 0.98 7.04 14.01
C THR A 51 -0.25 6.72 13.17
N ALA A 52 -0.26 5.59 12.47
CA ALA A 52 -1.39 5.16 11.64
C ALA A 52 -2.66 4.94 12.49
N CYS A 53 -2.54 4.29 13.65
CA CYS A 53 -3.65 4.11 14.59
C CYS A 53 -4.20 5.44 15.11
N PHE A 54 -3.33 6.39 15.48
CA PHE A 54 -3.79 7.70 15.95
C PHE A 54 -4.50 8.51 14.86
N ILE A 55 -3.96 8.51 13.63
CA ILE A 55 -4.63 9.19 12.50
C ILE A 55 -5.97 8.51 12.21
N HIS A 56 -6.01 7.17 12.17
CA HIS A 56 -7.24 6.42 11.94
C HIS A 56 -8.32 6.74 12.96
N GLN A 57 -7.98 6.75 14.26
CA GLN A 57 -8.92 7.09 15.33
C GLN A 57 -9.45 8.52 15.17
N ILE A 58 -8.56 9.50 15.00
CA ILE A 58 -8.94 10.91 14.85
C ILE A 58 -9.87 11.12 13.65
N LEU A 59 -9.55 10.51 12.50
CA LEU A 59 -10.37 10.60 11.30
C LEU A 59 -11.71 9.89 11.49
N SER A 60 -11.72 8.70 12.10
CA SER A 60 -12.95 7.94 12.35
C SER A 60 -13.93 8.73 13.23
N ASP A 61 -13.40 9.42 14.24
CA ASP A 61 -14.20 10.21 15.18
C ASP A 61 -14.78 11.50 14.56
N HIS A 62 -14.13 12.07 13.54
CA HIS A 62 -14.46 13.40 13.02
C HIS A 62 -14.94 13.45 11.56
N LYS A 63 -14.67 12.42 10.76
CA LYS A 63 -14.99 12.38 9.32
C LYS A 63 -15.99 11.31 8.95
N GLY A 64 -16.10 10.23 9.74
CA GLY A 64 -16.95 9.07 9.45
C GLY A 64 -16.13 7.78 9.43
N PRO A 65 -16.73 6.64 9.05
CA PRO A 65 -16.08 5.33 9.13
C PRO A 65 -14.70 5.30 8.45
N GLY A 66 -13.67 4.92 9.21
CA GLY A 66 -12.28 4.92 8.76
C GLY A 66 -11.70 3.53 8.65
N GLY A 67 -10.86 3.30 7.64
CA GLY A 67 -10.10 2.06 7.45
C GLY A 67 -8.67 2.16 7.96
N LEU A 68 -8.10 1.03 8.34
CA LEU A 68 -6.68 0.91 8.71
C LEU A 68 -6.07 -0.29 7.97
N LEU A 69 -4.92 -0.09 7.34
CA LEU A 69 -4.09 -1.16 6.77
C LEU A 69 -2.71 -1.10 7.40
N GLY A 70 -2.25 -2.20 8.00
CA GLY A 70 -0.99 -2.16 8.74
C GLY A 70 -0.47 -3.50 9.23
N THR A 71 0.53 -3.45 10.10
CA THR A 71 1.29 -4.61 10.56
C THR A 71 0.50 -5.53 11.49
N ILE A 72 -0.36 -4.95 12.34
CA ILE A 72 -1.05 -5.69 13.39
C ILE A 72 -2.34 -6.29 12.82
N ASP A 73 -3.26 -5.44 12.40
CA ASP A 73 -4.56 -5.83 11.86
C ASP A 73 -5.02 -4.81 10.82
N ASN A 74 -5.86 -5.26 9.90
CA ASN A 74 -6.57 -4.42 8.97
C ASN A 74 -7.99 -4.17 9.51
N MET A 75 -8.43 -2.91 9.50
CA MET A 75 -9.79 -2.53 9.88
C MET A 75 -10.57 -2.13 8.63
N ILE A 76 -11.58 -2.90 8.28
CA ILE A 76 -12.42 -2.74 7.08
C ILE A 76 -13.88 -2.66 7.54
N GLY A 77 -14.50 -1.49 7.43
CA GLY A 77 -15.76 -1.21 8.15
C GLY A 77 -15.59 -1.50 9.64
N ASP A 78 -16.53 -2.24 10.22
CA ASP A 78 -16.49 -2.69 11.62
C ASP A 78 -15.69 -3.99 11.84
N GLN A 79 -15.08 -4.54 10.78
CA GLN A 79 -14.37 -5.81 10.84
C GLN A 79 -12.88 -5.62 11.06
N LYS A 80 -12.35 -6.47 11.93
CA LYS A 80 -10.93 -6.59 12.19
C LYS A 80 -10.40 -7.86 11.53
N VAL A 81 -9.52 -7.71 10.55
CA VAL A 81 -8.97 -8.80 9.74
C VAL A 81 -7.47 -8.92 10.01
N PRO A 82 -6.94 -10.12 10.33
CA PRO A 82 -5.52 -10.31 10.55
C PRO A 82 -4.69 -9.85 9.36
N SER A 83 -3.61 -9.13 9.62
CA SER A 83 -2.70 -8.69 8.56
C SER A 83 -1.63 -9.73 8.25
N LEU A 84 -1.37 -9.95 6.96
CA LEU A 84 -0.27 -10.80 6.48
C LEU A 84 0.99 -9.98 6.16
N PHE A 85 0.85 -8.68 5.89
CA PHE A 85 1.92 -7.81 5.45
C PHE A 85 1.68 -6.39 5.97
N THR A 86 2.73 -5.69 6.39
CA THR A 86 2.65 -4.24 6.69
C THR A 86 2.11 -3.45 5.51
N THR A 87 2.52 -3.81 4.27
CA THR A 87 2.00 -3.24 3.02
C THR A 87 1.67 -4.40 2.08
N PRO A 88 0.39 -4.70 1.82
CA PRO A 88 0.01 -5.82 0.95
C PRO A 88 0.53 -5.67 -0.48
N PRO A 89 0.70 -6.77 -1.25
CA PRO A 89 0.90 -6.68 -2.70
C PRO A 89 -0.33 -6.05 -3.39
N ALA A 90 -0.15 -5.58 -4.63
CA ALA A 90 -1.14 -4.73 -5.30
C ALA A 90 -2.55 -5.37 -5.43
N PRO A 91 -2.71 -6.66 -5.81
CA PRO A 91 -4.04 -7.26 -5.89
C PRO A 91 -4.76 -7.27 -4.53
N GLU A 92 -4.07 -7.69 -3.47
CA GLU A 92 -4.64 -7.73 -2.12
C GLU A 92 -4.93 -6.32 -1.59
N LEU A 93 -4.06 -5.35 -1.92
CA LEU A 93 -4.24 -3.96 -1.55
C LEU A 93 -5.50 -3.38 -2.18
N HIS A 94 -5.64 -3.42 -3.51
CA HIS A 94 -6.82 -2.89 -4.18
C HIS A 94 -8.10 -3.66 -3.79
N ALA A 95 -8.02 -4.96 -3.55
CA ALA A 95 -9.14 -5.73 -3.00
C ALA A 95 -9.57 -5.24 -1.62
N ALA A 96 -8.61 -4.94 -0.73
CA ALA A 96 -8.89 -4.41 0.60
C ALA A 96 -9.49 -3.00 0.53
N LEU A 97 -8.93 -2.12 -0.31
CA LEU A 97 -9.46 -0.77 -0.52
C LEU A 97 -10.90 -0.81 -1.07
N ARG A 98 -11.19 -1.67 -2.05
CA ARG A 98 -12.55 -1.87 -2.56
C ARG A 98 -13.52 -2.29 -1.46
N LYS A 99 -13.13 -3.26 -0.62
CA LYS A 99 -13.95 -3.68 0.53
C LYS A 99 -14.19 -2.55 1.53
N MET A 100 -13.22 -1.66 1.73
CA MET A 100 -13.40 -0.47 2.59
C MET A 100 -14.44 0.48 2.01
N VAL A 101 -14.34 0.80 0.72
CA VAL A 101 -15.32 1.67 0.05
C VAL A 101 -16.71 1.03 0.06
N ASP A 102 -16.82 -0.27 -0.22
CA ASP A 102 -18.09 -1.02 -0.15
C ASP A 102 -18.70 -1.05 1.26
N ALA A 103 -17.86 -1.02 2.30
CA ALA A 103 -18.29 -0.93 3.70
C ALA A 103 -18.65 0.50 4.13
N GLY A 104 -18.53 1.49 3.23
CA GLY A 104 -18.84 2.89 3.51
C GLY A 104 -17.73 3.66 4.21
N ASN A 105 -16.49 3.16 4.20
CA ASN A 105 -15.36 3.92 4.72
C ASN A 105 -15.11 5.16 3.86
N VAL A 106 -15.05 6.32 4.50
CA VAL A 106 -14.82 7.62 3.84
C VAL A 106 -13.35 8.03 3.87
N CYS A 107 -12.55 7.34 4.69
CA CYS A 107 -11.11 7.52 4.77
C CYS A 107 -10.41 6.21 5.11
N ALA A 108 -9.13 6.12 4.80
CA ALA A 108 -8.27 5.01 5.18
C ALA A 108 -6.85 5.50 5.50
N VAL A 109 -6.22 4.85 6.46
CA VAL A 109 -4.82 5.07 6.82
C VAL A 109 -4.04 3.79 6.58
N MET A 110 -2.90 3.88 5.89
CA MET A 110 -2.10 2.73 5.53
C MET A 110 -0.65 2.90 5.98
N GLU A 111 -0.09 1.86 6.60
CA GLU A 111 1.35 1.74 6.77
C GLU A 111 2.04 1.42 5.44
N VAL A 112 2.96 2.27 5.02
CA VAL A 112 3.71 2.14 3.76
C VAL A 112 5.17 1.84 4.07
N SER A 113 5.54 0.57 3.99
CA SER A 113 6.90 0.10 4.20
C SER A 113 7.83 0.49 3.05
N SER A 114 9.13 0.66 3.32
CA SER A 114 10.13 0.89 2.27
C SER A 114 10.22 -0.28 1.29
N HIS A 115 10.00 -1.52 1.76
CA HIS A 115 9.90 -2.71 0.92
C HIS A 115 8.70 -2.62 -0.03
N GLY A 116 7.53 -2.20 0.46
CA GLY A 116 6.35 -2.02 -0.38
C GLY A 116 6.55 -0.98 -1.47
N LEU A 117 7.21 0.14 -1.15
CA LEU A 117 7.57 1.19 -2.11
C LEU A 117 8.58 0.68 -3.15
N ALA A 118 9.68 0.07 -2.71
CA ALA A 118 10.71 -0.46 -3.61
C ALA A 118 10.22 -1.61 -4.53
N GLN A 119 9.15 -2.30 -4.13
CA GLN A 119 8.54 -3.39 -4.90
C GLN A 119 7.33 -2.93 -5.72
N ASN A 120 7.08 -1.62 -5.83
CA ASN A 120 5.94 -1.05 -6.57
C ASN A 120 4.57 -1.56 -6.10
N ARG A 121 4.42 -1.97 -4.82
CA ARG A 121 3.14 -2.48 -4.28
C ARG A 121 2.04 -1.41 -4.22
N VAL A 122 2.46 -0.16 -4.10
CA VAL A 122 1.59 1.03 -4.05
C VAL A 122 1.74 1.90 -5.30
N PHE A 123 2.29 1.33 -6.37
CA PHE A 123 2.51 2.05 -7.62
C PHE A 123 1.19 2.52 -8.21
N GLY A 124 1.13 3.78 -8.66
CA GLY A 124 -0.07 4.39 -9.23
C GLY A 124 -1.17 4.73 -8.21
N ILE A 125 -0.96 4.48 -6.92
CA ILE A 125 -1.88 4.90 -5.87
C ILE A 125 -1.63 6.37 -5.53
N GLU A 126 -2.68 7.18 -5.65
CA GLU A 126 -2.68 8.59 -5.26
C GLU A 126 -3.03 8.70 -3.78
N PHE A 127 -2.10 9.21 -2.97
CA PHE A 127 -2.33 9.47 -1.55
C PHE A 127 -2.73 10.93 -1.35
N ASN A 128 -3.84 11.17 -0.63
CA ASN A 128 -4.19 12.54 -0.24
C ASN A 128 -3.24 13.11 0.79
N THR A 129 -2.57 12.25 1.58
CA THR A 129 -1.59 12.68 2.58
C THR A 129 -0.49 11.64 2.71
N GLY A 130 0.77 12.08 2.60
CA GLY A 130 1.94 11.29 2.95
C GLY A 130 2.52 11.74 4.28
N VAL A 131 2.86 10.80 5.16
CA VAL A 131 3.46 11.05 6.48
C VAL A 131 4.80 10.32 6.56
N LEU A 132 5.86 11.05 6.94
CA LEU A 132 7.16 10.48 7.30
C LEU A 132 7.39 10.64 8.80
N THR A 133 7.53 9.54 9.54
CA THR A 133 7.77 9.62 10.99
C THR A 133 9.24 9.96 11.30
N ASN A 134 10.17 9.12 10.83
CA ASN A 134 11.61 9.25 11.02
C ASN A 134 12.34 8.33 10.02
N ILE A 135 13.64 8.57 9.85
CA ILE A 135 14.54 7.67 9.11
C ILE A 135 15.78 7.42 9.97
N THR A 136 15.95 6.16 10.38
CA THR A 136 17.14 5.65 11.08
C THR A 136 17.72 4.44 10.32
N HIS A 137 18.96 4.06 10.63
CA HIS A 137 19.68 2.96 9.97
C HIS A 137 19.02 1.59 10.26
N GLU A 138 18.20 1.10 9.32
CA GLU A 138 17.55 -0.21 9.37
C GLU A 138 17.35 -0.72 7.92
N HIS A 139 17.17 -2.03 7.74
CA HIS A 139 16.92 -2.69 6.45
C HIS A 139 18.02 -2.50 5.37
N LEU A 140 19.28 -2.33 5.79
CA LEU A 140 20.41 -2.17 4.87
C LEU A 140 20.81 -3.47 4.16
N ASP A 141 20.38 -4.62 4.68
CA ASP A 141 20.46 -5.91 4.01
C ASP A 141 19.66 -5.93 2.69
N PHE A 142 18.48 -5.29 2.68
CA PHE A 142 17.66 -5.13 1.48
C PHE A 142 18.08 -3.92 0.65
N HIS A 143 18.22 -2.75 1.29
CA HIS A 143 18.46 -1.47 0.59
C HIS A 143 19.93 -1.24 0.24
N GLN A 144 20.86 -2.06 0.73
CA GLN A 144 22.32 -1.97 0.56
C GLN A 144 22.98 -0.78 1.25
N ASN A 145 22.35 0.40 1.21
CA ASN A 145 22.85 1.62 1.85
C ASN A 145 21.70 2.54 2.30
N LEU A 146 22.03 3.54 3.13
CA LEU A 146 21.05 4.48 3.68
C LEU A 146 20.41 5.36 2.60
N GLU A 147 21.13 5.70 1.54
CA GLU A 147 20.62 6.55 0.47
C GLU A 147 19.48 5.88 -0.29
N ASN A 148 19.68 4.63 -0.70
CA ASN A 148 18.64 3.80 -1.32
C ASN A 148 17.41 3.65 -0.40
N TYR A 149 17.63 3.48 0.91
CA TYR A 149 16.53 3.38 1.88
C TYR A 149 15.73 4.69 1.99
N ARG A 150 16.41 5.84 1.97
CA ARG A 150 15.78 7.18 1.94
C ARG A 150 15.04 7.39 0.64
N GLU A 151 15.65 7.04 -0.49
CA GLU A 151 15.03 7.13 -1.80
C GLU A 151 13.75 6.30 -1.87
N ALA A 152 13.80 5.04 -1.42
CA ALA A 152 12.62 4.17 -1.38
C ALA A 152 11.46 4.81 -0.61
N LYS A 153 11.70 5.42 0.55
CA LYS A 153 10.65 6.14 1.30
C LYS A 153 10.19 7.41 0.61
N SER A 154 11.08 8.09 -0.10
CA SER A 154 10.76 9.32 -0.84
C SER A 154 9.73 9.08 -1.94
N LEU A 155 9.63 7.84 -2.46
CA LEU A 155 8.64 7.46 -3.48
C LEU A 155 7.20 7.75 -3.05
N LEU A 156 6.89 7.71 -1.74
CA LEU A 156 5.56 8.07 -1.23
C LEU A 156 5.20 9.55 -1.50
N PHE A 157 6.20 10.42 -1.64
CA PHE A 157 6.05 11.86 -1.80
C PHE A 157 6.34 12.35 -3.24
N ARG A 158 6.79 11.46 -4.13
CA ARG A 158 7.07 11.79 -5.54
C ARG A 158 5.81 11.67 -6.42
N HIS A 159 4.73 11.08 -5.89
CA HIS A 159 3.49 10.79 -6.61
C HIS A 159 2.23 11.38 -5.93
N SER A 160 2.43 12.34 -5.01
CA SER A 160 1.38 13.09 -4.31
C SER A 160 1.17 14.47 -4.91
#